data_AF-A0AAU1BG02-F1
#
_entry.id   AF-A0AAU1BG02-F1
#
_cell.length_a   1.000
_cell.length_b   1.000
_cell.length_c   1.000
_cell.angle_alpha   90.00
_cell.angle_beta   90.00
_cell.angle_gamma   90.00
#
_symmetry.space_group_name_H-M   'P 1'
#
loop_
_entity.id
_entity.type
_entity.pdbx_description
1 polymer ?
#
loop_
_entity_poly.entity_id
_entity_poly.type
_entity_poly.pdbx_seq_one_letter_code
_entity_poly.pdbx_strand_id
1 'polypeptide(L)'
;MTDRLYLRHSTDEQTNARQLRALDGLLASGALTYEDPPASSRVYAVDRPGFCRLLDEAAVGDIIRIAEAARLFRFAQDVLQIRAVLQRRGLHLRIATGAWYGFDLTADDPQTELFVTMLTGVLEVQRDMIAEDTREGVAVEAAGRTLGRPAALDEVQAADIVDAYAKDIAVKAPARQHDIAPRAVRTVLDAAGARDVGEITREPDGMPAGVEGQERSPEPAQAHTIDVPGLLAEYLKATEVAEIREALRGGRITRHEQGYSVRVTAPLALHRAALRQCTAFVRDGGAEAGRNAFRVYADRIATVSPPWLPAATAMTWPLRVSPRT
;
A
#
# COMPACT_ATOMS: atom_id res chain seq x y z
N MET A 1 -12.93 35.10 -3.42
CA MET A 1 -12.31 34.68 -4.70
C MET A 1 -10.91 35.25 -4.75
N THR A 2 -9.99 34.51 -4.16
CA THR A 2 -8.56 34.84 -4.10
C THR A 2 -7.78 33.68 -4.68
N ASP A 3 -6.77 33.98 -5.50
CA ASP A 3 -5.85 32.97 -6.01
C ASP A 3 -4.91 32.50 -4.89
N ARG A 4 -4.81 31.18 -4.71
CA ARG A 4 -3.84 30.50 -3.84
C ARG A 4 -2.94 29.62 -4.68
N LEU A 5 -1.63 29.81 -4.54
CA LEU A 5 -0.63 29.10 -5.30
C LEU A 5 -0.16 27.89 -4.51
N TYR A 6 -0.17 26.72 -5.15
CA TYR A 6 0.45 25.53 -4.59
C TYR A 6 1.71 25.18 -5.37
N LEU A 7 2.84 25.14 -4.67
CA LEU A 7 4.14 24.80 -5.20
C LEU A 7 4.66 23.50 -4.57
N ARG A 8 5.08 22.56 -5.42
CA ARG A 8 5.81 21.36 -4.96
C ARG A 8 7.21 21.37 -5.51
N HIS A 9 8.19 21.48 -4.61
CA HIS A 9 9.60 21.45 -4.98
C HIS A 9 10.04 20.04 -5.35
N SER A 10 10.88 19.95 -6.36
CA SER A 10 11.60 18.74 -6.77
C SER A 10 13.08 18.88 -6.38
N THR A 11 13.82 17.77 -6.34
CA THR A 11 15.28 17.79 -6.23
C THR A 11 15.96 18.35 -7.48
N ASP A 12 15.24 18.43 -8.60
CA ASP A 12 15.70 19.04 -9.84
C ASP A 12 15.36 20.54 -9.89
N GLU A 13 16.41 21.37 -9.94
CA GLU A 13 16.32 22.83 -9.99
C GLU A 13 15.65 23.36 -11.27
N GLN A 14 15.86 22.71 -12.42
CA GLN A 14 15.25 23.13 -13.69
C GLN A 14 13.73 23.00 -13.63
N THR A 15 13.29 21.89 -13.04
CA THR A 15 11.90 21.56 -12.78
C THR A 15 11.23 22.57 -11.83
N ASN A 16 11.95 23.13 -10.85
CA ASN A 16 11.44 24.17 -9.97
C ASN A 16 11.37 25.54 -10.66
N ALA A 17 12.40 25.90 -11.42
CA ALA A 17 12.42 27.16 -12.17
C ALA A 17 11.26 27.28 -13.17
N ARG A 18 10.94 26.18 -13.87
CA ARG A 18 9.77 26.13 -14.79
C ARG A 18 8.45 26.36 -14.05
N GLN A 19 8.32 25.82 -12.84
CA GLN A 19 7.12 25.98 -12.02
C GLN A 19 6.93 27.43 -11.56
N LEU A 20 8.01 28.09 -11.15
CA LEU A 20 7.97 29.51 -10.78
C LEU A 20 7.62 30.38 -11.99
N ARG A 21 8.25 30.14 -13.16
CA ARG A 21 7.93 30.84 -14.41
C ARG A 21 6.45 30.72 -14.79
N ALA A 22 5.86 29.54 -14.60
CA ALA A 22 4.46 29.27 -14.90
C ALA A 22 3.48 30.12 -14.06
N LEU A 23 3.90 30.54 -12.87
CA LEU A 23 3.07 31.24 -11.89
C LEU A 23 3.56 32.67 -11.62
N ASP A 24 4.56 33.15 -12.35
CA ASP A 24 5.27 34.42 -12.11
C ASP A 24 4.32 35.62 -12.01
N GLY A 25 3.34 35.72 -12.92
CA GLY A 25 2.36 36.80 -12.88
C GLY A 25 1.46 36.80 -11.63
N LEU A 26 1.15 35.62 -11.08
CA LEU A 26 0.36 35.48 -9.85
C LEU A 26 1.23 35.63 -8.60
N LEU A 27 2.49 35.23 -8.67
CA LEU A 27 3.47 35.48 -7.61
C LEU A 27 3.71 36.99 -7.48
N ALA A 28 3.89 37.69 -8.59
CA ALA A 28 4.07 39.14 -8.64
C ALA A 28 2.85 39.93 -8.14
N SER A 29 1.63 39.36 -8.23
CA SER A 29 0.42 39.99 -7.68
C SER A 29 0.26 39.80 -6.16
N GLY A 30 1.15 39.04 -5.52
CA GLY A 30 1.10 38.77 -4.08
C GLY A 30 0.12 37.67 -3.69
N ALA A 31 -0.21 36.74 -4.60
CA ALA A 31 -1.05 35.61 -4.28
C ALA A 31 -0.45 34.74 -3.15
N LEU A 32 -1.30 34.27 -2.24
CA LEU A 32 -0.86 33.45 -1.10
C LEU A 32 -0.25 32.14 -1.61
N THR A 33 0.96 31.83 -1.15
CA THR A 33 1.73 30.70 -1.66
C THR A 33 1.95 29.63 -0.59
N TYR A 34 1.74 28.38 -0.99
CA TYR A 34 1.87 27.20 -0.13
C TYR A 34 2.83 26.22 -0.78
N GLU A 35 3.84 25.82 -0.03
CA GLU A 35 4.95 25.05 -0.57
C GLU A 35 5.13 23.73 0.16
N ASP A 36 5.43 22.69 -0.59
CA ASP A 36 5.93 21.42 -0.05
C ASP A 36 7.36 21.16 -0.53
N PRO A 37 8.24 20.66 0.37
CA PRO A 37 9.59 20.26 0.00
C PRO A 37 9.56 19.05 -0.95
N PRO A 38 10.70 18.64 -1.51
CA PRO A 38 10.82 17.39 -2.25
C PRO A 38 10.34 16.21 -1.41
N ALA A 39 9.10 15.80 -1.66
CA ALA A 39 8.45 14.69 -0.98
C ALA A 39 8.58 13.42 -1.82
N SER A 40 8.60 12.27 -1.13
CA SER A 40 8.49 10.98 -1.80
C SER A 40 7.28 10.99 -2.73
N SER A 41 7.46 10.47 -3.94
CA SER A 41 6.40 10.35 -4.93
C SER A 41 5.22 9.51 -4.45
N ARG A 42 5.33 8.79 -3.33
CA ARG A 42 4.27 7.96 -2.76
C ARG A 42 3.32 8.72 -1.82
N VAL A 43 3.58 10.00 -1.53
CA VAL A 43 2.76 10.80 -0.61
C VAL A 43 1.63 11.49 -1.37
N TYR A 44 0.39 11.16 -0.99
CA TYR A 44 -0.83 11.79 -1.51
C TYR A 44 -0.85 13.28 -1.20
N ALA A 45 -1.43 14.11 -2.07
CA ALA A 45 -1.43 15.56 -1.85
C ALA A 45 -2.07 15.96 -0.51
N VAL A 46 -3.14 15.27 -0.12
CA VAL A 46 -3.86 15.49 1.15
C VAL A 46 -3.05 15.15 2.40
N ASP A 47 -1.94 14.43 2.27
CA ASP A 47 -1.03 14.13 3.38
C ASP A 47 0.15 15.10 3.43
N ARG A 48 0.24 16.06 2.49
CA ARG A 48 1.36 17.00 2.42
C ARG A 48 1.04 18.25 3.25
N PRO A 49 1.98 18.70 4.13
CA PRO A 49 1.70 19.77 5.08
C PRO A 49 1.37 21.11 4.41
N GLY A 50 2.05 21.46 3.31
CA GLY A 50 1.79 22.69 2.56
C GLY A 50 0.41 22.69 1.93
N PHE A 51 0.00 21.58 1.31
CA PHE A 51 -1.34 21.45 0.74
C PHE A 51 -2.43 21.40 1.81
N CYS A 52 -2.21 20.74 2.96
CA CYS A 52 -3.14 20.75 4.08
C CYS A 52 -3.40 22.18 4.57
N ARG A 53 -2.32 22.93 4.82
CA ARG A 53 -2.42 24.34 5.24
C ARG A 53 -3.19 25.18 4.23
N LEU A 54 -2.97 24.95 2.93
CA LEU A 54 -3.74 25.60 1.87
C LEU A 54 -5.24 25.31 2.03
N LEU A 55 -5.61 24.04 2.18
CA LEU A 55 -7.00 23.63 2.32
C LEU A 55 -7.66 24.20 3.57
N ASP A 56 -6.92 24.35 4.67
CA ASP A 56 -7.41 24.88 5.94
C ASP A 56 -7.63 26.39 5.90
N GLU A 57 -6.80 27.13 5.17
CA GLU A 57 -6.90 28.59 5.00
C GLU A 57 -7.78 29.01 3.80
N ALA A 58 -8.13 28.06 2.91
CA ALA A 58 -8.96 28.33 1.75
C ALA A 58 -10.42 28.60 2.12
N ALA A 59 -10.98 29.68 1.60
CA ALA A 59 -12.39 30.02 1.77
C ALA A 59 -13.19 29.63 0.51
N VAL A 60 -14.50 29.49 0.67
CA VAL A 60 -15.40 29.15 -0.43
C VAL A 60 -15.24 30.13 -1.59
N GLY A 61 -15.16 29.59 -2.80
CA GLY A 61 -14.97 30.31 -4.06
C GLY A 61 -13.49 30.58 -4.40
N ASP A 62 -12.55 30.26 -3.53
CA ASP A 62 -11.13 30.51 -3.82
C ASP A 62 -10.57 29.57 -4.88
N ILE A 63 -9.54 30.06 -5.60
CA ILE A 63 -8.95 29.35 -6.74
C ILE A 63 -7.58 28.86 -6.36
N ILE A 64 -7.40 27.54 -6.36
CA ILE A 64 -6.11 26.89 -6.25
C ILE A 64 -5.46 26.87 -7.63
N ARG A 65 -4.24 27.39 -7.71
CA ARG A 65 -3.44 27.45 -8.93
C ARG A 65 -2.23 26.54 -8.79
N ILE A 66 -2.07 25.65 -9.76
CA ILE A 66 -0.90 24.77 -9.88
C ILE A 66 -0.26 24.98 -11.24
N ALA A 67 1.07 24.85 -11.33
CA ALA A 67 1.76 24.98 -12.61
C ALA A 67 1.33 23.89 -13.61
N GLU A 68 1.29 22.64 -13.15
CA GLU A 68 0.99 21.45 -13.95
C GLU A 68 0.37 20.35 -13.06
N ALA A 69 -0.42 19.45 -13.67
CA ALA A 69 -1.13 18.39 -12.96
C ALA A 69 -0.21 17.51 -12.10
N ALA A 70 0.98 17.16 -12.60
CA ALA A 70 1.97 16.33 -11.91
C ALA A 70 2.55 16.95 -10.63
N ARG A 71 2.30 18.24 -10.36
CA ARG A 71 2.68 18.88 -9.08
C ARG A 71 1.75 18.48 -7.97
N LEU A 72 0.47 18.30 -8.28
CA LEU A 72 -0.53 17.95 -7.30
C LEU A 72 -0.80 16.44 -7.32
N PHE A 73 -1.11 15.89 -8.49
CA PHE A 73 -1.55 14.52 -8.67
C PHE A 73 -0.40 13.59 -9.02
N ARG A 74 -0.25 12.49 -8.29
CA ARG A 74 0.66 11.42 -8.69
C ARG A 74 -0.09 10.22 -9.25
N PHE A 75 -1.25 9.93 -8.68
CA PHE A 75 -2.09 8.80 -9.08
C PHE A 75 -3.42 9.29 -9.65
N ALA A 76 -3.97 8.51 -10.57
CA ALA A 76 -5.32 8.67 -11.09
C ALA A 76 -6.37 8.84 -9.98
N GLN A 77 -6.27 8.00 -8.94
CA GLN A 77 -7.15 8.06 -7.78
C GLN A 77 -7.06 9.39 -7.02
N ASP A 78 -5.88 10.03 -7.00
CA ASP A 78 -5.67 11.32 -6.32
C ASP A 78 -6.52 12.41 -6.97
N VAL A 79 -6.60 12.39 -8.31
CA VAL A 79 -7.35 13.39 -9.07
C VAL A 79 -8.81 13.38 -8.63
N LEU A 80 -9.43 12.20 -8.62
CA LEU A 80 -10.84 12.04 -8.26
C LEU A 80 -11.09 12.37 -6.79
N GLN A 81 -10.21 11.94 -5.88
CA GLN A 81 -10.37 12.22 -4.45
C GLN A 81 -10.23 13.70 -4.12
N ILE A 82 -9.19 14.35 -4.65
CA ILE A 82 -8.95 15.79 -4.42
C ILE A 82 -10.07 16.60 -5.06
N ARG A 83 -10.49 16.28 -6.29
CA ARG A 83 -11.62 16.93 -6.94
C ARG A 83 -12.87 16.90 -6.06
N ALA A 84 -13.24 15.74 -5.52
CA ALA A 84 -14.39 15.60 -4.63
C ALA A 84 -14.25 16.40 -3.32
N VAL A 85 -13.03 16.54 -2.78
CA VAL A 85 -12.77 17.41 -1.62
C VAL A 85 -12.95 18.88 -1.96
N LEU A 86 -12.39 19.33 -3.08
CA LEU A 86 -12.45 20.73 -3.51
C LEU A 86 -13.88 21.16 -3.86
N GLN A 87 -14.63 20.31 -4.58
CA GLN A 87 -16.04 20.57 -4.89
C GLN A 87 -16.89 20.72 -3.63
N ARG A 88 -16.72 19.83 -2.64
CA ARG A 88 -17.45 19.93 -1.36
C ARG A 88 -17.10 21.20 -0.57
N ARG A 89 -15.89 21.73 -0.73
CA ARG A 89 -15.45 22.99 -0.12
C ARG A 89 -15.76 24.22 -0.98
N GLY A 90 -16.35 24.04 -2.17
CA GLY A 90 -16.60 25.13 -3.13
C GLY A 90 -15.32 25.80 -3.62
N LEU A 91 -14.23 25.05 -3.73
CA LEU A 91 -12.92 25.53 -4.18
C LEU A 91 -12.72 25.18 -5.64
N HIS A 92 -12.03 26.05 -6.38
CA HIS A 92 -11.69 25.86 -7.78
C HIS A 92 -10.24 25.37 -7.93
N LEU A 93 -9.95 24.55 -8.94
CA LEU A 93 -8.58 24.10 -9.21
C LEU A 93 -8.20 24.32 -10.66
N ARG A 94 -7.25 25.22 -10.91
CA ARG A 94 -6.82 25.59 -12.26
C ARG A 94 -5.35 25.32 -12.50
N ILE A 95 -5.06 24.77 -13.68
CA ILE A 95 -3.69 24.54 -14.16
C ILE A 95 -3.21 25.78 -14.94
N ALA A 96 -2.00 26.23 -14.62
CA ALA A 96 -1.41 27.46 -15.16
C ALA A 96 -0.57 27.27 -16.42
N THR A 97 -0.22 26.03 -16.81
CA THR A 97 0.52 25.78 -18.07
C THR A 97 0.18 24.45 -18.75
N GLY A 98 0.64 24.32 -20.00
CA GLY A 98 0.55 23.07 -20.77
C GLY A 98 -0.81 22.89 -21.45
N ALA A 99 -1.07 21.65 -21.90
CA ALA A 99 -2.28 21.29 -22.63
C ALA A 99 -3.58 21.48 -21.82
N TRP A 100 -3.45 21.63 -20.50
CA TRP A 100 -4.56 21.75 -19.56
C TRP A 100 -4.73 23.18 -19.03
N TYR A 101 -4.06 24.16 -19.64
CA TYR A 101 -4.13 25.55 -19.21
C TYR A 101 -5.57 26.08 -19.17
N GLY A 102 -5.92 26.74 -18.07
CA GLY A 102 -7.20 27.44 -17.92
C GLY A 102 -8.39 26.54 -17.58
N PHE A 103 -8.23 25.22 -17.62
CA PHE A 103 -9.27 24.30 -17.19
C PHE A 103 -9.43 24.31 -15.67
N ASP A 104 -10.68 24.37 -15.23
CA ASP A 104 -11.06 24.17 -13.84
C ASP A 104 -11.45 22.72 -13.62
N LEU A 105 -10.60 21.95 -12.96
CA LEU A 105 -10.82 20.53 -12.72
C LEU A 105 -11.97 20.24 -11.75
N THR A 106 -12.53 21.25 -11.11
CA THR A 106 -13.63 21.11 -10.14
C THR A 106 -15.00 21.48 -10.72
N ALA A 107 -15.03 22.05 -11.93
CA ALA A 107 -16.29 22.43 -12.56
C ALA A 107 -17.20 21.21 -12.74
N ASP A 108 -18.51 21.44 -12.55
CA ASP A 108 -19.56 20.43 -12.63
C ASP A 108 -20.23 20.49 -14.01
N ASP A 109 -19.45 20.18 -15.04
CA ASP A 109 -19.91 20.15 -16.42
C ASP A 109 -19.38 18.90 -17.16
N PRO A 110 -20.11 18.39 -18.17
CA PRO A 110 -19.70 17.17 -18.88
C PRO A 110 -18.34 17.26 -19.58
N GLN A 111 -17.90 18.46 -19.96
CA GLN A 111 -16.60 18.64 -20.60
C GLN A 111 -15.50 18.43 -19.56
N THR A 112 -15.64 19.02 -18.38
CA THR A 112 -14.71 18.83 -17.26
C THR A 112 -14.61 17.37 -16.83
N GLU A 113 -15.71 16.62 -16.77
CA GLU A 113 -15.68 15.18 -16.47
C GLU A 113 -14.86 14.39 -17.51
N LEU A 114 -15.04 14.71 -18.80
CA LEU A 114 -14.24 14.10 -19.88
C LEU A 114 -12.75 14.44 -19.72
N PHE A 115 -12.43 15.70 -19.44
CA PHE A 115 -11.05 16.15 -19.24
C PHE A 115 -10.39 15.48 -18.03
N VAL A 116 -11.11 15.37 -16.91
CA VAL A 116 -10.64 14.66 -15.71
C VAL A 116 -10.37 13.20 -16.03
N THR A 117 -11.25 12.53 -16.79
CA THR A 117 -11.07 11.14 -17.21
C THR A 117 -9.84 10.97 -18.10
N MET A 118 -9.66 11.84 -19.09
CA MET A 118 -8.48 11.82 -19.96
C MET A 118 -7.19 12.07 -19.17
N LEU A 119 -7.17 13.07 -18.28
CA LEU A 119 -6.03 13.36 -17.42
C LEU A 119 -5.66 12.15 -16.55
N THR A 120 -6.66 11.50 -15.97
CA THR A 120 -6.51 10.29 -15.16
C THR A 120 -5.85 9.17 -15.96
N GLY A 121 -6.33 8.91 -17.19
CA GLY A 121 -5.72 7.90 -18.08
C GLY A 121 -4.29 8.25 -18.49
N VAL A 122 -3.99 9.51 -18.78
CA VAL A 122 -2.62 9.96 -19.09
C VAL A 122 -1.67 9.73 -17.90
N LEU A 123 -2.13 10.00 -16.68
CA LEU A 123 -1.33 9.77 -15.48
C LEU A 123 -1.06 8.28 -15.22
N GLU A 124 -2.01 7.40 -15.54
CA GLU A 124 -1.82 5.94 -15.47
C GLU A 124 -0.77 5.47 -16.48
N VAL A 125 -0.91 5.87 -17.74
CA VAL A 125 0.06 5.52 -18.80
C VAL A 125 1.46 5.98 -18.43
N GLN A 126 1.63 7.22 -18.00
CA GLN A 126 2.95 7.73 -17.59
C GLN A 126 3.54 6.95 -16.42
N ARG A 127 2.71 6.53 -15.46
CA ARG A 127 3.18 5.72 -14.33
C ARG A 127 3.63 4.35 -14.79
N ASP A 128 2.88 3.71 -15.66
CA ASP A 128 3.18 2.37 -16.15
C ASP A 128 4.44 2.37 -17.00
N MET A 129 4.63 3.37 -17.86
CA MET A 129 5.88 3.58 -18.61
C MET A 129 7.10 3.71 -17.68
N ILE A 130 7.03 4.56 -16.64
CA ILE A 130 8.14 4.68 -15.67
C ILE A 130 8.44 3.34 -14.98
N ALA A 131 7.39 2.57 -14.65
CA ALA A 131 7.55 1.27 -14.03
C ALA A 131 8.17 0.24 -14.99
N GLU A 132 7.82 0.31 -16.27
CA GLU A 132 8.39 -0.51 -17.33
C GLU A 132 9.87 -0.20 -17.55
N ASP A 133 10.23 1.07 -17.77
CA ASP A 133 11.63 1.51 -17.90
C ASP A 133 12.48 1.06 -16.70
N THR A 134 11.91 1.11 -15.49
CA THR A 134 12.60 0.65 -14.28
C THR A 134 12.82 -0.87 -14.31
N ARG A 135 11.83 -1.66 -14.73
CA ARG A 135 11.99 -3.12 -14.84
C ARG A 135 13.00 -3.49 -15.92
N GLU A 136 12.97 -2.81 -17.05
CA GLU A 136 13.94 -3.02 -18.14
C GLU A 136 15.35 -2.66 -17.68
N GLY A 137 15.53 -1.51 -17.03
CA GLY A 137 16.82 -1.10 -16.47
C GLY A 137 17.36 -2.11 -15.45
N VAL A 138 16.50 -2.58 -14.53
CA VAL A 138 16.85 -3.63 -13.56
C VAL A 138 17.17 -4.95 -14.26
N ALA A 139 16.43 -5.35 -15.30
CA ALA A 139 16.72 -6.58 -16.06
C ALA A 139 18.06 -6.50 -16.78
N VAL A 140 18.41 -5.33 -17.35
CA VAL A 140 19.71 -5.08 -17.99
C VAL A 140 20.83 -5.09 -16.95
N GLU A 141 20.65 -4.45 -15.79
CA GLU A 141 21.65 -4.46 -14.72
C GLU A 141 21.83 -5.86 -14.09
N ALA A 142 20.76 -6.67 -14.08
CA ALA A 142 20.79 -8.06 -13.64
C ALA A 142 21.46 -9.00 -14.66
N ALA A 143 21.57 -8.61 -15.93
CA ALA A 143 22.26 -9.36 -16.97
C ALA A 143 23.78 -9.34 -16.74
N GLY A 144 24.22 -10.10 -15.75
CA GLY A 144 25.63 -10.28 -15.36
C GLY A 144 25.93 -10.08 -13.87
N ARG A 145 24.95 -9.67 -13.05
CA ARG A 145 25.13 -9.46 -11.60
C ARG A 145 23.84 -9.76 -10.83
N THR A 146 23.95 -10.37 -9.65
CA THR A 146 22.81 -10.54 -8.75
C THR A 146 22.44 -9.20 -8.12
N LEU A 147 21.26 -8.67 -8.48
CA LEU A 147 20.71 -7.46 -7.85
C LEU A 147 20.05 -7.80 -6.51
N GLY A 148 20.24 -6.93 -5.52
CA GLY A 148 19.64 -7.08 -4.19
C GLY A 148 20.65 -6.97 -3.06
N ARG A 149 20.24 -7.34 -1.86
CA ARG A 149 21.14 -7.37 -0.69
C ARG A 149 22.25 -8.39 -0.95
N PRO A 150 23.54 -8.03 -0.80
CA PRO A 150 24.63 -8.97 -0.99
C PRO A 150 24.45 -10.19 -0.09
N ALA A 151 24.86 -11.36 -0.60
CA ALA A 151 24.86 -12.59 0.19
C ALA A 151 25.67 -12.36 1.47
N ALA A 152 25.10 -12.75 2.61
CA ALA A 152 25.75 -12.60 3.92
C ALA A 152 26.87 -13.63 4.14
N LEU A 153 27.00 -14.61 3.25
CA LEU A 153 27.97 -15.68 3.29
C LEU A 153 28.66 -15.78 1.93
N ASP A 154 29.94 -16.13 1.95
CA ASP A 154 30.66 -16.55 0.75
C ASP A 154 30.39 -18.04 0.42
N GLU A 155 30.84 -18.49 -0.75
CA GLU A 155 30.62 -19.87 -1.23
C GLU A 155 31.26 -20.91 -0.30
N VAL A 156 32.40 -20.58 0.34
CA VAL A 156 33.13 -21.49 1.23
C VAL A 156 32.35 -21.68 2.53
N GLN A 157 31.87 -20.57 3.12
CA GLN A 157 31.03 -20.59 4.32
C GLN A 157 29.70 -21.30 4.06
N ALA A 158 29.11 -21.14 2.87
CA ALA A 158 27.92 -21.88 2.49
C ALA A 158 28.18 -23.39 2.40
N ALA A 159 29.32 -23.80 1.82
CA ALA A 159 29.73 -25.20 1.75
C ALA A 159 30.02 -25.77 3.16
N ASP A 160 30.73 -25.03 4.01
CA ASP A 160 31.01 -25.42 5.40
C ASP A 160 29.71 -25.66 6.19
N ILE A 161 28.67 -24.85 5.96
CA ILE A 161 27.35 -25.02 6.59
C ILE A 161 26.68 -26.32 6.14
N VAL A 162 26.76 -26.65 4.85
CA VAL A 162 26.19 -27.89 4.28
C VAL A 162 26.94 -29.11 4.81
N ASP A 163 28.26 -29.06 4.84
CA ASP A 163 29.13 -30.12 5.37
C ASP A 163 28.93 -30.34 6.87
N ALA A 164 28.77 -29.25 7.65
CA ALA A 164 28.45 -29.33 9.07
C ALA A 164 27.09 -30.00 9.29
N TYR A 165 26.09 -29.65 8.48
CA TYR A 165 24.77 -30.26 8.56
C TYR A 165 24.77 -31.74 8.19
N ALA A 166 25.55 -32.14 7.17
CA ALA A 166 25.75 -33.54 6.79
C ALA A 166 26.42 -34.39 7.89
N LYS A 167 27.15 -33.75 8.82
CA LYS A 167 27.77 -34.38 10.00
C LYS A 167 26.85 -34.35 11.24
N ASP A 168 25.54 -34.19 11.04
CA ASP A 168 24.52 -34.09 12.10
C ASP A 168 24.73 -32.92 13.09
N ILE A 169 25.46 -31.87 12.69
CA ILE A 169 25.63 -30.68 13.52
C ILE A 169 24.35 -29.84 13.48
N ALA A 170 23.79 -29.55 14.65
CA ALA A 170 22.57 -28.76 14.77
C ALA A 170 22.76 -27.33 14.24
N VAL A 171 21.81 -26.84 13.43
CA VAL A 171 21.73 -25.50 12.77
C VAL A 171 22.20 -24.31 13.63
N LYS A 172 22.02 -24.37 14.96
CA LYS A 172 22.45 -23.29 15.87
C LYS A 172 23.98 -23.14 15.99
N ALA A 173 24.74 -24.22 15.80
CA ALA A 173 26.20 -24.19 15.88
C ALA A 173 26.84 -23.42 14.71
N PRO A 174 26.57 -23.76 13.43
CA PRO A 174 27.07 -22.98 12.30
C PRO A 174 26.52 -21.54 12.29
N ALA A 175 25.29 -21.32 12.77
CA ALA A 175 24.75 -19.96 12.93
C ALA A 175 25.61 -19.06 13.82
N ARG A 176 26.13 -19.60 14.94
CA ARG A 176 27.04 -18.88 15.84
C ARG A 176 28.44 -18.74 15.25
N GLN A 177 28.93 -19.78 14.57
CA GLN A 177 30.26 -19.80 13.98
C GLN A 177 30.43 -18.73 12.89
N HIS A 178 29.39 -18.50 12.09
CA HIS A 178 29.41 -17.51 11.00
C HIS A 178 28.72 -16.18 11.37
N ASP A 179 28.33 -15.98 12.64
CA ASP A 179 27.61 -14.80 13.12
C ASP A 179 26.36 -14.43 12.27
N ILE A 180 25.57 -15.44 11.93
CA ILE A 180 24.35 -15.28 11.13
C ILE A 180 23.12 -15.81 11.87
N ALA A 181 21.95 -15.27 11.51
CA ALA A 181 20.70 -15.79 12.03
C ALA A 181 20.49 -17.27 11.63
N PRO A 182 19.93 -18.13 12.50
CA PRO A 182 19.61 -19.53 12.15
C PRO A 182 18.69 -19.67 10.92
N ARG A 183 17.94 -18.62 10.58
CA ARG A 183 17.15 -18.55 9.34
C ARG A 183 18.04 -18.52 8.10
N ALA A 184 19.15 -17.79 8.12
CA ALA A 184 20.09 -17.74 6.99
C ALA A 184 20.74 -19.12 6.76
N VAL A 185 21.13 -19.82 7.82
CA VAL A 185 21.63 -21.21 7.73
C VAL A 185 20.59 -22.13 7.07
N ARG A 186 19.31 -22.04 7.48
CA ARG A 186 18.24 -22.83 6.85
C ARG A 186 18.05 -22.49 5.38
N THR A 187 18.11 -21.22 5.01
CA THR A 187 18.03 -20.78 3.61
C THR A 187 19.17 -21.33 2.77
N VAL A 188 20.39 -21.39 3.32
CA VAL A 188 21.53 -22.04 2.64
C VAL A 188 21.30 -23.54 2.46
N LEU A 189 20.85 -24.23 3.51
CA LEU A 189 20.55 -25.68 3.45
C LEU A 189 19.41 -26.00 2.48
N ASP A 190 18.39 -25.13 2.40
CA ASP A 190 17.28 -25.25 1.45
C ASP A 190 17.74 -25.04 0.01
N ALA A 191 18.57 -24.01 -0.23
CA ALA A 191 19.14 -23.74 -1.55
C ALA A 191 20.08 -24.86 -2.02
N ALA A 192 20.77 -25.51 -1.09
CA ALA A 192 21.64 -26.66 -1.36
C ALA A 192 20.88 -28.01 -1.46
N GLY A 193 19.57 -28.03 -1.20
CA GLY A 193 18.78 -29.28 -1.13
C GLY A 193 19.23 -30.24 -0.01
N ALA A 194 20.07 -29.78 0.91
CA ALA A 194 20.66 -30.58 1.98
C ALA A 194 19.67 -30.90 3.11
N ARG A 195 18.56 -30.16 3.17
CA ARG A 195 17.45 -30.40 4.08
C ARG A 195 16.29 -30.98 3.29
N ASP A 196 15.79 -32.13 3.76
CA ASP A 196 14.52 -32.66 3.28
C ASP A 196 13.39 -31.72 3.75
N VAL A 197 13.06 -30.76 2.90
CA VAL A 197 11.85 -29.97 3.04
C VAL A 197 10.75 -30.89 2.56
N GLY A 198 10.21 -31.69 3.48
CA GLY A 198 9.15 -32.66 3.20
C GLY A 198 8.24 -32.13 2.10
N GLU A 199 8.32 -32.79 0.95
CA GLU A 199 7.63 -32.48 -0.28
C GLU A 199 6.18 -32.05 0.02
N ILE A 200 5.92 -30.74 -0.03
CA ILE A 200 4.61 -30.28 -0.52
C ILE A 200 4.76 -30.31 -2.04
N THR A 201 4.81 -31.53 -2.58
CA THR A 201 4.73 -31.77 -4.02
C THR A 201 3.41 -31.17 -4.46
N ARG A 202 3.51 -30.05 -5.18
CA ARG A 202 2.46 -29.64 -6.11
C ARG A 202 2.30 -30.82 -7.06
N GLU A 203 1.25 -31.60 -6.87
CA GLU A 203 0.82 -32.56 -7.87
C GLU A 203 0.70 -31.79 -9.20
N PRO A 204 1.25 -32.33 -10.31
CA PRO A 204 1.01 -31.75 -11.61
C PRO A 204 -0.47 -31.96 -11.93
N ASP A 205 -1.22 -30.87 -12.10
CA ASP A 205 -2.60 -30.89 -12.58
C ASP A 205 -2.64 -31.58 -13.96
N GLY A 206 -2.82 -32.89 -13.94
CA GLY A 206 -3.40 -33.63 -15.04
C GLY A 206 -4.86 -33.23 -15.12
N MET A 207 -5.26 -32.62 -16.23
CA MET A 207 -6.68 -32.48 -16.56
C MET A 207 -7.34 -33.86 -16.60
N PRO A 208 -8.52 -34.02 -15.97
CA PRO A 208 -9.56 -34.83 -16.57
C PRO A 208 -10.70 -33.93 -17.01
N ALA A 209 -11.14 -34.22 -18.23
CA ALA A 209 -12.35 -33.71 -18.83
C ALA A 209 -13.58 -34.03 -17.96
N GLY A 210 -14.48 -33.04 -17.89
CA GLY A 210 -15.92 -33.16 -17.69
C GLY A 210 -16.44 -34.08 -16.59
N VAL A 211 -16.95 -33.51 -15.50
CA VAL A 211 -18.14 -34.05 -14.81
C VAL A 211 -19.00 -32.88 -14.33
N GLU A 212 -20.30 -33.03 -14.59
CA GLU A 212 -21.40 -32.12 -14.33
C GLU A 212 -21.66 -31.86 -12.84
N GLY A 213 -22.53 -30.88 -12.60
CA GLY A 213 -22.85 -30.25 -11.31
C GLY A 213 -22.97 -31.17 -10.10
N GLN A 214 -22.28 -30.77 -9.03
CA GLN A 214 -22.61 -31.18 -7.67
C GLN A 214 -22.42 -29.97 -6.74
N GLU A 215 -23.53 -29.47 -6.20
CA GLU A 215 -23.54 -28.46 -5.13
C GLU A 215 -22.75 -29.00 -3.92
N ARG A 216 -21.60 -28.38 -3.63
CA ARG A 216 -20.73 -28.77 -2.51
C ARG A 216 -21.02 -27.88 -1.31
N SER A 217 -21.50 -28.49 -0.22
CA SER A 217 -21.66 -27.86 1.10
C SER A 217 -20.31 -27.34 1.64
N PRO A 218 -20.29 -26.28 2.49
CA PRO A 218 -19.07 -25.57 2.85
C PRO A 218 -18.16 -26.38 3.79
N GLU A 219 -16.89 -26.55 3.40
CA GLU A 219 -15.82 -27.12 4.23
C GLU A 219 -15.54 -26.24 5.47
N PRO A 220 -15.10 -26.82 6.59
CA PRO A 220 -14.78 -26.08 7.80
C PRO A 220 -13.64 -25.09 7.55
N ALA A 221 -13.81 -23.85 8.04
CA ALA A 221 -12.90 -22.74 7.78
C ALA A 221 -11.47 -23.06 8.25
N GLN A 222 -10.55 -23.23 7.29
CA GLN A 222 -9.14 -23.49 7.55
C GLN A 222 -8.56 -22.39 8.46
N ALA A 223 -7.94 -22.79 9.57
CA ALA A 223 -7.33 -21.86 10.51
C ALA A 223 -5.95 -21.41 10.01
N HIS A 224 -5.70 -20.12 10.04
CA HIS A 224 -4.44 -19.51 9.62
C HIS A 224 -3.74 -18.86 10.81
N THR A 225 -2.42 -18.94 10.85
CA THR A 225 -1.62 -18.32 11.90
C THR A 225 -1.06 -17.00 11.42
N ILE A 226 -1.55 -15.89 11.97
CA ILE A 226 -1.19 -14.53 11.56
C ILE A 226 -0.78 -13.71 12.80
N ASP A 227 0.33 -12.98 12.69
CA ASP A 227 0.81 -12.09 13.75
C ASP A 227 0.06 -10.75 13.72
N VAL A 228 -0.67 -10.43 14.78
CA VAL A 228 -1.37 -9.15 15.00
C VAL A 228 -0.42 -8.16 15.66
N PRO A 229 -0.16 -6.97 15.08
CA PRO A 229 0.68 -5.95 15.71
C PRO A 229 0.12 -5.48 17.06
N GLY A 230 1.00 -5.24 18.04
CA GLY A 230 0.63 -4.96 19.43
C GLY A 230 -0.29 -3.75 19.61
N LEU A 231 -0.09 -2.68 18.85
CA LEU A 231 -1.00 -1.51 18.88
C LEU A 231 -2.43 -1.88 18.49
N LEU A 232 -2.60 -2.73 17.47
CA LEU A 232 -3.93 -3.21 17.08
C LEU A 232 -4.46 -4.24 18.08
N ALA A 233 -3.58 -5.10 18.62
CA ALA A 233 -3.96 -6.06 19.63
C ALA A 233 -4.49 -5.37 20.90
N GLU A 234 -3.87 -4.28 21.34
CA GLU A 234 -4.36 -3.45 22.44
C GLU A 234 -5.72 -2.84 22.12
N TYR A 235 -5.87 -2.23 20.94
CA TYR A 235 -7.15 -1.66 20.52
C TYR A 235 -8.27 -2.71 20.46
N LEU A 236 -7.96 -3.89 19.92
CA LEU A 236 -8.90 -5.01 19.79
C LEU A 236 -9.27 -5.67 21.13
N LYS A 237 -8.60 -5.37 22.25
CA LYS A 237 -9.07 -5.84 23.57
C LYS A 237 -10.42 -5.22 23.94
N ALA A 238 -10.69 -4.01 23.47
CA ALA A 238 -11.93 -3.27 23.76
C ALA A 238 -13.09 -3.62 22.82
N THR A 239 -12.92 -4.58 21.92
CA THR A 239 -13.97 -4.96 20.97
C THR A 239 -15.11 -5.74 21.62
N GLU A 240 -16.34 -5.50 21.14
CA GLU A 240 -17.53 -6.25 21.54
C GLU A 240 -17.56 -7.69 20.99
N VAL A 241 -16.77 -7.99 19.94
CA VAL A 241 -16.73 -9.33 19.33
C VAL A 241 -15.89 -10.29 20.19
N ALA A 242 -16.56 -11.24 20.83
CA ALA A 242 -15.96 -12.14 21.81
C ALA A 242 -14.88 -13.05 21.21
N GLU A 243 -15.11 -13.53 19.99
CA GLU A 243 -14.23 -14.45 19.26
C GLU A 243 -12.87 -13.81 18.98
N ILE A 244 -12.83 -12.50 18.67
CA ILE A 244 -11.59 -11.76 18.48
C ILE A 244 -10.83 -11.63 19.80
N ARG A 245 -11.53 -11.34 20.91
CA ARG A 245 -10.91 -11.23 22.23
C ARG A 245 -10.37 -12.57 22.73
N GLU A 246 -11.05 -13.66 22.43
CA GLU A 246 -10.60 -15.02 22.78
C GLU A 246 -9.39 -15.44 21.95
N ALA A 247 -9.43 -15.19 20.63
CA ALA A 247 -8.32 -15.47 19.73
C ALA A 247 -7.05 -14.68 20.12
N LEU A 248 -7.19 -13.42 20.55
CA LEU A 248 -6.08 -12.62 21.08
C LEU A 248 -5.58 -13.09 22.44
N ARG A 249 -6.47 -13.51 23.34
CA ARG A 249 -6.09 -14.06 24.67
C ARG A 249 -5.37 -15.40 24.56
N GLY A 250 -5.79 -16.25 23.62
CA GLY A 250 -5.13 -17.53 23.33
C GLY A 250 -3.86 -17.39 22.48
N GLY A 251 -3.60 -16.19 21.94
CA GLY A 251 -2.46 -15.93 21.06
C GLY A 251 -1.13 -15.82 21.81
N ARG A 252 -0.04 -16.22 21.15
CA ARG A 252 1.30 -16.16 21.75
C ARG A 252 1.94 -14.80 21.50
N ILE A 253 2.31 -14.10 22.57
CA ILE A 253 2.98 -12.79 22.49
C ILE A 253 4.45 -12.98 22.12
N THR A 254 4.90 -12.26 21.08
CA THR A 254 6.32 -12.16 20.69
C THR A 254 6.77 -10.71 20.81
N ARG A 255 7.83 -10.46 21.59
CA ARG A 255 8.39 -9.11 21.79
C ARG A 255 9.51 -8.83 20.80
N HIS A 256 9.59 -7.58 20.34
CA HIS A 256 10.62 -7.05 19.44
C HIS A 256 11.14 -5.72 20.02
N GLU A 257 12.26 -5.19 19.51
CA GLU A 257 12.88 -3.96 20.03
C GLU A 257 11.96 -2.73 20.00
N GLN A 258 10.99 -2.68 19.08
CA GLN A 258 10.03 -1.58 18.91
C GLN A 258 8.57 -1.96 19.25
N GLY A 259 8.35 -2.97 20.09
CA GLY A 259 7.00 -3.33 20.57
C GLY A 259 6.76 -4.84 20.65
N TYR A 260 5.52 -5.27 20.43
CA TYR A 260 5.17 -6.70 20.45
C TYR A 260 4.16 -7.04 19.37
N SER A 261 4.01 -8.33 19.07
CA SER A 261 2.94 -8.88 18.25
C SER A 261 2.29 -10.08 18.94
N VAL A 262 1.03 -10.34 18.63
CA VAL A 262 0.27 -11.50 19.12
C VAL A 262 0.08 -12.46 17.97
N ARG A 263 0.66 -13.66 18.07
CA ARG A 263 0.45 -14.73 17.09
C ARG A 263 -0.90 -15.37 17.33
N VAL A 264 -1.84 -15.17 16.40
CA VAL A 264 -3.21 -15.66 16.49
C VAL A 264 -3.44 -16.72 15.42
N THR A 265 -3.95 -17.89 15.82
CA THR A 265 -4.36 -18.96 14.91
C THR A 265 -5.89 -19.00 14.85
N ALA A 266 -6.48 -18.54 13.75
CA ALA A 266 -7.93 -18.44 13.59
C ALA A 266 -8.35 -18.52 12.12
N PRO A 267 -9.65 -18.79 11.83
CA PRO A 267 -10.17 -18.68 10.48
C PRO A 267 -9.90 -17.30 9.86
N LEU A 268 -9.64 -17.27 8.55
CA LEU A 268 -9.35 -16.01 7.84
C LEU A 268 -10.49 -14.99 7.99
N ALA A 269 -11.73 -15.45 8.06
CA ALA A 269 -12.90 -14.62 8.32
C ALA A 269 -12.79 -13.83 9.63
N LEU A 270 -12.24 -14.44 10.68
CA LEU A 270 -12.03 -13.80 11.97
C LEU A 270 -10.91 -12.74 11.90
N HIS A 271 -9.82 -13.03 11.19
CA HIS A 271 -8.75 -12.06 10.93
C HIS A 271 -9.25 -10.83 10.15
N ARG A 272 -10.08 -11.05 9.12
CA ARG A 272 -10.73 -9.98 8.36
C ARG A 272 -11.71 -9.17 9.21
N ALA A 273 -12.47 -9.83 10.09
CA ALA A 273 -13.35 -9.15 11.04
C ALA A 273 -12.57 -8.25 12.02
N ALA A 274 -11.46 -8.75 12.56
CA ALA A 274 -10.56 -7.96 13.40
C ALA A 274 -9.99 -6.75 12.65
N LEU A 275 -9.54 -6.93 11.40
CA LEU A 275 -9.04 -5.82 10.59
C LEU A 275 -10.11 -4.75 10.34
N ARG A 276 -11.36 -5.15 10.06
CA ARG A 276 -12.48 -4.20 9.90
C ARG A 276 -12.72 -3.36 11.15
N GLN A 277 -12.60 -3.92 12.34
CA GLN A 277 -12.76 -3.14 13.58
C GLN A 277 -11.64 -2.12 13.81
N CYS A 278 -10.43 -2.43 13.35
CA CYS A 278 -9.32 -1.48 13.39
C CYS A 278 -9.46 -0.31 12.38
N THR A 279 -10.43 -0.36 11.45
CA THR A 279 -10.64 0.78 10.53
C THR A 279 -11.13 2.03 11.25
N ALA A 280 -11.94 1.88 12.31
CA ALA A 280 -12.38 3.00 13.16
C ALA A 280 -11.18 3.67 13.87
N PHE A 281 -10.25 2.87 14.39
CA PHE A 281 -9.01 3.37 15.00
C PHE A 281 -8.17 4.24 14.06
N VAL A 282 -8.10 3.88 12.77
CA VAL A 282 -7.37 4.65 11.75
C VAL A 282 -8.14 5.91 11.34
N ARG A 283 -9.48 5.83 11.25
CA ARG A 283 -10.35 6.94 10.85
C ARG A 283 -10.40 8.06 11.88
N ASP A 284 -10.34 7.73 13.16
CA ASP A 284 -10.45 8.70 14.26
C ASP A 284 -9.11 9.40 14.60
N GLY A 285 -8.18 9.45 13.65
CA GLY A 285 -6.90 10.14 13.79
C GLY A 285 -5.80 9.32 14.49
N GLY A 286 -5.89 7.98 14.49
CA GLY A 286 -4.90 7.10 15.11
C GLY A 286 -3.47 7.47 14.71
N ALA A 287 -2.54 7.45 15.67
CA ALA A 287 -1.14 7.85 15.50
C ALA A 287 -0.47 7.17 14.28
N GLU A 288 0.57 7.78 13.72
CA GLU A 288 1.29 7.27 12.54
C GLU A 288 1.70 5.79 12.69
N ALA A 289 2.17 5.41 13.89
CA ALA A 289 2.48 4.03 14.24
C ALA A 289 1.28 3.07 14.13
N GLY A 290 0.07 3.56 14.43
CA GLY A 290 -1.20 2.85 14.29
C GLY A 290 -1.59 2.60 12.84
N ARG A 291 -1.42 3.60 11.97
CA ARG A 291 -1.64 3.45 10.52
C ARG A 291 -0.68 2.45 9.90
N ASN A 292 0.60 2.49 10.30
CA ASN A 292 1.58 1.50 9.87
C ASN A 292 1.23 0.09 10.37
N ALA A 293 0.82 -0.04 11.64
CA ALA A 293 0.38 -1.32 12.21
C ALA A 293 -0.82 -1.89 11.45
N PHE A 294 -1.82 -1.06 11.13
CA PHE A 294 -2.98 -1.45 10.31
C PHE A 294 -2.55 -2.01 8.95
N ARG A 295 -1.70 -1.29 8.24
CA ARG A 295 -1.19 -1.70 6.92
C ARG A 295 -0.43 -3.03 6.98
N VAL A 296 0.44 -3.20 7.99
CA VAL A 296 1.20 -4.44 8.20
C VAL A 296 0.26 -5.62 8.46
N TYR A 297 -0.81 -5.43 9.24
CA TYR A 297 -1.77 -6.50 9.50
C TYR A 297 -2.60 -6.84 8.26
N ALA A 298 -3.03 -5.84 7.48
CA ALA A 298 -3.75 -6.04 6.23
C ALA A 298 -2.92 -6.85 5.20
N ASP A 299 -1.63 -6.51 5.06
CA ASP A 299 -0.70 -7.20 4.15
C ASP A 299 -0.50 -8.67 4.55
N ARG A 300 -0.36 -8.95 5.86
CA ARG A 300 -0.28 -10.33 6.38
C ARG A 300 -1.53 -11.16 6.11
N ILE A 301 -2.72 -10.53 6.11
CA ILE A 301 -3.97 -11.22 5.76
C ILE A 301 -4.04 -11.49 4.26
N ALA A 302 -3.57 -10.55 3.43
CA ALA A 302 -3.55 -10.68 1.97
C ALA A 302 -2.54 -11.75 1.50
N THR A 303 -1.39 -11.88 2.15
CA THR A 303 -0.38 -12.91 1.78
C THR A 303 -0.87 -14.35 2.00
N VAL A 304 -1.81 -14.54 2.93
CA VAL A 304 -2.43 -15.85 3.22
C VAL A 304 -3.64 -16.13 2.30
N SER A 305 -4.11 -15.13 1.55
CA SER A 305 -5.25 -15.23 0.64
C SER A 305 -4.91 -14.57 -0.70
N PRO A 306 -4.47 -15.33 -1.72
CA PRO A 306 -4.21 -14.78 -3.04
C PRO A 306 -5.44 -14.03 -3.58
N PRO A 307 -5.26 -12.93 -4.33
CA PRO A 307 -6.35 -12.04 -4.77
C PRO A 307 -7.33 -12.66 -5.78
N TRP A 308 -7.16 -13.93 -6.16
CA TRP A 308 -7.93 -14.61 -7.20
C TRP A 308 -8.94 -15.65 -6.68
N LEU A 309 -9.17 -15.76 -5.36
CA LEU A 309 -10.27 -16.56 -4.82
C LEU A 309 -11.52 -15.67 -4.60
N PRO A 310 -12.61 -15.86 -5.36
CA PRO A 310 -13.86 -15.17 -5.08
C PRO A 310 -14.38 -15.61 -3.72
N ALA A 311 -14.82 -14.65 -2.90
CA ALA A 311 -15.57 -14.95 -1.68
C ALA A 311 -16.89 -15.61 -2.07
N ALA A 312 -16.95 -16.94 -1.98
CA ALA A 312 -18.19 -17.67 -2.12
C ALA A 312 -19.14 -17.29 -0.97
N THR A 313 -20.20 -16.53 -1.34
CA THR A 313 -21.58 -16.59 -0.81
C THR A 313 -21.77 -16.23 0.68
N ALA A 314 -22.65 -15.33 1.13
CA ALA A 314 -23.63 -14.42 0.56
C ALA A 314 -24.01 -13.41 1.67
N MET A 315 -24.20 -12.14 1.33
CA MET A 315 -25.17 -11.30 2.03
C MET A 315 -25.87 -10.45 0.97
N THR A 316 -27.04 -10.93 0.58
CA THR A 316 -28.11 -10.14 -0.01
C THR A 316 -28.34 -8.90 0.84
N TRP A 317 -28.04 -7.72 0.29
CA TRP A 317 -28.51 -6.45 0.82
C TRP A 317 -30.02 -6.37 0.54
N PRO A 318 -30.90 -6.18 1.54
CA PRO A 318 -32.30 -5.91 1.24
C PRO A 318 -32.39 -4.51 0.64
N LEU A 319 -32.54 -4.43 -0.68
CA LEU A 319 -33.07 -3.25 -1.35
C LEU A 319 -34.51 -3.09 -0.86
N ARG A 320 -34.71 -2.18 0.10
CA ARG A 320 -36.01 -1.61 0.43
C ARG A 320 -36.53 -0.91 -0.83
N VAL A 321 -37.39 -1.61 -1.57
CA VAL A 321 -38.31 -0.97 -2.50
C VAL A 321 -39.57 -0.63 -1.72
N SER A 322 -39.83 0.65 -1.52
CA SER A 322 -41.20 1.15 -1.43
C SER A 322 -41.24 2.60 -1.87
N PRO A 323 -41.91 2.87 -2.99
CA PRO A 323 -42.79 4.02 -3.03
C PRO A 323 -44.17 3.59 -3.55
N ARG A 324 -45.21 3.91 -2.77
CA ARG A 324 -46.63 4.04 -3.12
C ARG A 324 -47.29 4.43 -1.79
N THR A 325 -47.96 5.56 -1.63
CA THR A 325 -48.75 6.42 -2.51
C THR A 325 -48.83 7.80 -1.90
#